data_AF-A0A7C1UZ16-F1
#
_entry.id   AF-A0A7C1UZ16-F1
#
_cell.length_a   1.000
_cell.length_b   1.000
_cell.length_c   1.000
_cell.angle_alpha   90.00
_cell.angle_beta   90.00
_cell.angle_gamma   90.00
#
_symmetry.space_group_name_H-M   'P 1'
#
loop_
_entity.id
_entity.type
_entity.pdbx_description
1 polymer ?
#
loop_
_entity_poly.entity_id
_entity_poly.type
_entity_poly.pdbx_seq_one_letter_code
_entity_poly.pdbx_strand_id
1 'polypeptide(L)'
;MNCRKNCGACCIAPSISSPIPGMPEGKPAGIRCIHLQEDFSCGIYDTSPKVCRDFQAEEIVCGSSSQEALSILTRLENEVESGGSLTGTWEKSRNMIELLIPNSFQILLFPLFH
;
A
#
# COMPACT_ATOMS: atom_id res chain seq x y z
N MET A 1 -11.04 14.02 -9.00
CA MET A 1 -12.52 14.07 -9.07
C MET A 1 -13.06 14.50 -7.71
N ASN A 2 -14.33 14.89 -7.58
CA ASN A 2 -14.92 15.10 -6.25
C ASN A 2 -15.35 13.77 -5.63
N CYS A 3 -15.19 13.61 -4.31
CA CYS A 3 -15.70 12.43 -3.60
C CYS A 3 -17.22 12.32 -3.80
N ARG A 4 -17.69 11.16 -4.27
CA ARG A 4 -19.11 10.91 -4.49
C ARG A 4 -19.80 10.70 -3.14
N LYS A 5 -20.82 11.51 -2.86
CA LYS A 5 -21.73 11.26 -1.74
C LYS A 5 -22.34 9.86 -1.90
N ASN A 6 -22.56 9.17 -0.78
CA ASN A 6 -23.21 7.86 -0.74
C ASN A 6 -22.42 6.75 -1.47
N CYS A 7 -21.10 6.88 -1.57
CA CYS A 7 -20.22 5.86 -2.16
C CYS A 7 -19.85 4.77 -1.14
N GLY A 8 -19.42 5.16 0.06
CA GLY A 8 -19.02 4.26 1.14
C GLY A 8 -17.83 3.33 0.89
N ALA A 9 -17.27 3.28 -0.33
CA ALA A 9 -16.23 2.32 -0.70
C ALA A 9 -14.97 2.43 0.17
N CYS A 10 -14.48 3.65 0.44
CA CYS A 10 -13.34 3.88 1.34
C CYS A 10 -13.61 3.50 2.81
N CYS A 11 -14.88 3.43 3.22
CA CYS A 11 -15.27 2.99 4.56
C CYS A 11 -15.43 1.47 4.68
N ILE A 12 -15.36 0.73 3.57
CA ILE A 12 -15.52 -0.72 3.52
C ILE A 12 -14.22 -1.39 3.09
N ALA A 13 -13.69 -1.06 1.91
CA ALA A 13 -12.62 -1.81 1.27
C ALA A 13 -11.25 -1.73 1.98
N PRO A 14 -10.63 -0.54 2.15
CA PRO A 14 -9.23 -0.47 2.56
C PRO A 14 -9.04 -0.84 4.02
N SER A 15 -7.88 -1.39 4.40
CA SER A 15 -7.50 -1.46 5.81
C SER A 15 -7.06 -0.08 6.30
N ILE A 16 -7.32 0.21 7.58
CA ILE A 16 -6.93 1.45 8.24
C ILE A 16 -6.27 1.06 9.55
N SER A 17 -4.94 1.14 9.63
CA SER A 17 -4.20 0.83 10.86
C SER A 17 -4.27 1.93 11.91
N SER A 18 -4.71 3.14 11.53
CA SER A 18 -4.89 4.25 12.46
C SER A 18 -6.17 4.07 13.29
N PRO A 19 -6.18 4.43 14.58
CA PRO A 19 -7.37 4.37 15.41
C PRO A 19 -8.51 5.20 14.82
N ILE A 20 -9.71 4.64 14.82
CA ILE A 20 -10.95 5.33 14.50
C ILE A 20 -11.75 5.45 15.81
N PRO A 21 -12.49 6.54 16.08
CA PRO A 21 -13.39 6.59 17.23
C PRO A 21 -14.26 5.32 17.27
N GLY A 22 -14.26 4.57 18.38
CA GLY A 22 -14.99 3.29 18.51
C GLY A 22 -14.37 2.07 17.78
N MET A 23 -13.25 2.23 17.07
CA MET A 23 -12.40 1.14 16.56
C MET A 23 -10.91 1.43 16.89
N PRO A 24 -10.45 1.17 18.12
CA PRO A 24 -9.11 1.57 18.58
C PRO A 24 -7.97 0.88 17.82
N GLU A 25 -8.16 -0.38 17.42
CA GLU A 25 -7.19 -1.16 16.63
C GLU A 25 -7.26 -0.83 15.13
N GLY A 26 -8.03 0.19 14.74
CA GLY A 26 -8.28 0.54 13.35
C GLY A 26 -9.38 -0.30 12.70
N LYS A 27 -9.43 -0.29 11.37
CA LYS A 27 -10.44 -0.97 10.55
C LYS A 27 -9.78 -2.03 9.67
N PRO A 28 -10.12 -3.31 9.80
CA PRO A 28 -9.64 -4.31 8.85
C PRO A 28 -10.16 -4.07 7.43
N ALA A 29 -9.44 -4.61 6.43
CA ALA A 29 -9.88 -4.61 5.05
C ALA A 29 -11.21 -5.35 4.88
N GLY A 30 -12.08 -4.86 4.01
CA GLY A 30 -13.41 -5.43 3.75
C GLY A 30 -14.42 -5.29 4.89
N ILE A 31 -14.01 -4.90 6.10
CA ILE A 31 -14.90 -4.68 7.23
C ILE A 31 -15.51 -3.28 7.14
N ARG A 32 -16.84 -3.24 7.25
CA ARG A 32 -17.62 -2.00 7.28
C ARG A 32 -17.25 -1.18 8.52
N CYS A 33 -16.86 0.08 8.30
CA CYS A 33 -16.63 1.03 9.39
C CYS A 33 -17.92 1.26 10.19
N ILE A 34 -17.80 1.33 11.53
CA ILE A 34 -18.96 1.54 12.43
C ILE A 34 -19.67 2.89 12.19
N HIS A 35 -19.00 3.86 11.58
CA HIS A 35 -19.55 5.19 11.28
C HIS A 35 -20.16 5.31 9.89
N LEU A 36 -20.14 4.23 9.10
CA LEU A 36 -20.78 4.23 7.79
C LEU A 36 -22.30 4.08 8.00
N GLN A 37 -23.03 5.12 7.64
CA GLN A 37 -24.50 5.17 7.74
C GLN A 37 -25.18 4.34 6.66
N GLU A 38 -26.49 4.10 6.82
CA GLU A 38 -27.30 3.31 5.88
C GLU A 38 -27.31 3.90 4.46
N ASP A 39 -27.19 5.21 4.33
CA ASP A 39 -27.09 5.94 3.06
C ASP A 39 -25.67 5.94 2.45
N PHE A 40 -24.72 5.20 3.03
CA PHE A 40 -23.30 5.17 2.64
C PHE A 40 -22.55 6.50 2.83
N SER A 41 -23.04 7.38 3.71
CA SER A 41 -22.33 8.55 4.19
C SER A 41 -21.50 8.25 5.45
N CYS A 42 -20.44 9.02 5.69
CA CYS A 42 -19.62 8.90 6.90
C CYS A 42 -20.17 9.81 8.01
N GLY A 43 -20.61 9.24 9.13
CA GLY A 43 -21.19 10.00 10.25
C GLY A 43 -20.20 10.85 11.05
N ILE A 44 -18.90 10.66 10.85
CA ILE A 44 -17.85 11.42 11.54
C ILE A 44 -16.87 12.08 10.57
N TYR A 45 -17.29 12.41 9.34
CA TYR A 45 -16.37 12.89 8.30
C TYR A 45 -15.46 14.03 8.77
N ASP A 46 -16.02 15.02 9.46
CA ASP A 46 -15.27 16.18 9.96
C ASP A 46 -14.27 15.81 11.08
N THR A 47 -14.64 14.88 11.96
CA THR A 47 -13.84 14.44 13.12
C THR A 47 -13.05 13.16 12.85
N SER A 48 -13.08 12.65 11.62
CA SER A 48 -12.44 11.40 11.24
C SER A 48 -10.91 11.45 11.42
N PRO A 49 -10.23 10.31 11.51
CA PRO A 49 -8.77 10.30 11.55
C PRO A 49 -8.17 10.94 10.31
N LYS A 50 -6.94 11.47 10.45
CA LYS A 50 -6.25 12.18 9.37
C LYS A 50 -6.16 11.34 8.08
N VAL A 51 -5.92 10.03 8.18
CA VAL A 51 -5.87 9.12 7.03
C VAL A 51 -7.16 9.12 6.20
N CYS A 52 -8.33 9.25 6.83
CA CYS A 52 -9.62 9.31 6.12
C CYS A 52 -9.79 10.65 5.39
N ARG A 53 -9.29 11.74 5.96
CA ARG A 53 -9.35 13.09 5.35
C ARG A 53 -8.29 13.30 4.27
N ASP A 54 -7.15 12.64 4.40
CA ASP A 54 -6.05 12.71 3.44
C ASP A 54 -6.35 11.85 2.18
N PHE A 55 -7.35 10.95 2.23
CA PHE A 55 -7.80 10.20 1.06
C PHE A 55 -8.40 11.15 0.01
N GLN A 56 -7.70 11.30 -1.12
CA GLN A 56 -8.15 12.11 -2.23
C GLN A 56 -8.89 11.26 -3.26
N ALA A 57 -10.05 11.77 -3.71
CA ALA A 57 -10.85 11.08 -4.70
C ALA A 57 -10.24 11.25 -6.10
N GLU A 58 -9.72 10.14 -6.63
CA GLU A 58 -9.14 10.06 -7.96
C GLU A 58 -9.89 9.04 -8.83
N GLU A 59 -9.99 9.30 -10.13
CA GLU A 59 -10.73 8.44 -11.06
C GLU A 59 -10.15 7.02 -11.11
N ILE A 60 -8.82 6.89 -11.00
CA ILE A 60 -8.14 5.60 -10.97
C ILE A 60 -8.48 4.76 -9.73
N VAL A 61 -8.88 5.39 -8.62
CA VAL A 61 -9.22 4.70 -7.36
C VAL A 61 -10.73 4.53 -7.20
N CYS A 62 -11.51 5.56 -7.58
CA CYS A 62 -12.94 5.63 -7.36
C CYS A 62 -13.77 5.18 -8.58
N GLY A 63 -13.17 5.08 -9.77
CA GLY A 63 -13.87 4.74 -11.01
C GLY A 63 -15.10 5.62 -11.29
N SER A 64 -16.08 5.06 -12.00
CA SER A 64 -17.34 5.68 -12.39
C SER A 64 -18.51 5.36 -11.44
N SER A 65 -18.44 4.27 -10.66
CA SER A 65 -19.53 3.84 -9.76
C SER A 65 -19.04 3.41 -8.36
N SER A 66 -19.93 3.35 -7.37
CA SER A 66 -19.61 2.89 -6.01
C SER A 66 -19.13 1.44 -5.98
N GLN A 67 -19.73 0.59 -6.81
CA GLN A 67 -19.34 -0.80 -7.00
C GLN A 67 -17.93 -0.91 -7.60
N GLU A 68 -17.61 -0.07 -8.58
CA GLU A 68 -16.29 -0.01 -9.20
C GLU A 68 -15.24 0.50 -8.20
N ALA A 69 -15.53 1.57 -7.45
CA ALA A 69 -14.65 2.04 -6.38
C ALA A 69 -14.34 0.94 -5.36
N LEU A 70 -15.36 0.18 -4.95
CA LEU A 70 -15.18 -0.92 -4.02
C LEU A 70 -14.28 -2.01 -4.61
N SER A 71 -14.51 -2.38 -5.87
CA SER A 71 -13.70 -3.38 -6.58
C SER A 71 -12.25 -2.95 -6.73
N ILE A 72 -12.01 -1.71 -7.15
CA ILE A 72 -10.67 -1.15 -7.32
C ILE A 72 -9.94 -1.10 -5.97
N LEU A 73 -10.54 -0.51 -4.94
CA LEU A 73 -9.93 -0.41 -3.61
C LEU A 73 -9.62 -1.78 -3.02
N THR A 74 -10.53 -2.75 -3.18
CA THR A 74 -10.31 -4.12 -2.70
C THR A 74 -9.15 -4.79 -3.45
N ARG A 75 -9.05 -4.58 -4.78
CA ARG A 75 -7.92 -5.09 -5.56
C ARG A 75 -6.60 -4.46 -5.10
N LEU A 76 -6.57 -3.15 -4.93
CA LEU A 76 -5.38 -2.43 -4.48
C LEU A 76 -4.91 -2.95 -3.12
N GLU A 77 -5.83 -3.13 -2.17
CA GLU A 77 -5.52 -3.69 -0.84
C GLU A 77 -4.84 -5.07 -0.95
N ASN A 78 -5.39 -5.97 -1.76
CA ASN A 78 -4.83 -7.31 -1.97
C ASN A 78 -3.47 -7.29 -2.69
N GLU A 79 -3.22 -6.30 -3.56
CA GLU A 79 -1.91 -6.09 -4.18
C GLU A 79 -0.86 -5.67 -3.14
N VAL A 80 -1.26 -4.89 -2.12
CA VAL A 80 -0.36 -4.53 -1.01
C VAL A 80 -0.04 -5.74 -0.13
N GLU A 81 -1.02 -6.60 0.13
CA GLU A 81 -0.86 -7.82 0.94
C GLU A 81 -0.01 -8.90 0.25
N SER A 82 0.07 -8.90 -1.08
CA SER A 82 0.77 -9.93 -1.87
C SER A 82 2.17 -9.54 -2.36
N GLY A 83 2.67 -8.32 -2.08
CA GLY A 83 3.97 -7.90 -2.64
C GLY A 83 4.56 -6.57 -2.16
N GLY A 84 4.24 -6.08 -0.97
CA GLY A 84 4.66 -4.76 -0.47
C GLY A 84 5.79 -4.72 0.57
N SER A 85 6.63 -5.75 0.71
CA SER A 85 7.88 -5.62 1.49
C SER A 85 8.97 -4.99 0.64
N LEU A 86 9.07 -3.66 0.63
CA LEU A 86 10.31 -2.97 0.26
C LEU A 86 11.31 -2.99 1.42
N THR A 87 11.61 -4.17 1.95
CA THR A 87 12.95 -4.44 2.45
C THR A 87 13.84 -4.77 1.25
N GLY A 88 14.42 -3.73 0.65
CA GLY A 88 15.65 -3.86 -0.15
C GLY A 88 15.48 -4.26 -1.61
N THR A 89 15.27 -3.28 -2.48
CA THR A 89 15.71 -3.36 -3.88
C THR A 89 17.24 -3.23 -3.97
N TRP A 90 18.08 -4.10 -3.37
CA TRP A 90 19.55 -4.05 -3.59
C TRP A 90 20.33 -5.38 -3.52
N GLU A 91 19.73 -6.58 -3.49
CA GLU A 91 20.49 -7.85 -3.39
C GLU A 91 20.24 -8.86 -4.53
N LYS A 92 19.94 -8.36 -5.73
CA LYS A 92 20.04 -9.19 -6.95
C LYS A 92 20.66 -8.43 -8.12
N SER A 93 21.57 -7.52 -7.80
CA SER A 93 22.60 -7.10 -8.74
C SER A 93 23.64 -8.22 -8.86
N ARG A 94 23.87 -8.67 -10.10
CA ARG A 94 25.20 -9.10 -10.58
C ARG A 94 25.85 -10.29 -9.86
N ASN A 95 25.55 -11.50 -10.32
CA ASN A 95 26.54 -12.60 -10.35
C ASN A 95 26.15 -13.66 -11.39
N MET A 96 25.98 -13.22 -12.63
CA MET A 96 25.85 -14.10 -13.80
C MET A 96 26.67 -13.54 -14.98
N ILE A 97 27.71 -12.78 -14.69
CA ILE A 97 28.77 -12.46 -15.66
C ILE A 97 30.09 -12.79 -14.95
N GLU A 98 30.71 -13.86 -15.43
CA GLU A 98 32.14 -14.17 -15.33
C GLU A 98 32.70 -14.49 -13.93
N LEU A 99 32.97 -15.75 -13.55
CA LEU A 99 33.76 -16.73 -14.30
C LEU A 99 34.95 -16.03 -14.99
N LEU A 100 36.03 -15.71 -14.27
CA LEU A 100 37.41 -15.71 -14.81
C LEU A 100 38.54 -15.35 -13.80
N ILE A 101 38.46 -15.71 -12.51
CA ILE A 101 39.69 -15.80 -11.71
C ILE A 101 39.68 -17.10 -10.88
N PRO A 102 40.34 -18.17 -11.36
CA PRO A 102 40.53 -19.36 -10.56
C PRO A 102 41.46 -19.06 -9.37
N ASN A 103 41.14 -19.72 -8.26
CA ASN A 103 41.64 -19.59 -6.90
C ASN A 103 43.12 -20.02 -6.71
N SER A 104 43.96 -19.85 -7.74
CA SER A 104 45.30 -20.44 -7.84
C SER A 104 46.40 -19.43 -8.20
N PHE A 105 46.07 -18.15 -8.41
CA PHE A 105 47.02 -17.13 -8.90
C PHE A 105 47.21 -15.92 -7.96
N GLN A 106 46.73 -15.98 -6.71
CA GLN A 106 46.94 -14.92 -5.71
C GLN A 106 48.28 -15.08 -4.94
N ILE A 107 49.16 -15.96 -5.42
CA ILE A 107 50.49 -16.19 -4.87
C ILE A 107 51.45 -15.95 -6.04
N LEU A 108 52.39 -15.00 -5.88
CA LEU A 108 53.48 -14.64 -6.80
C LEU A 108 53.16 -13.63 -7.93
N LEU A 109 53.20 -12.33 -7.63
CA LEU A 109 53.79 -11.26 -8.49
C LEU A 109 53.37 -9.90 -7.88
N PHE A 110 54.20 -9.32 -7.01
CA PHE A 110 55.22 -8.32 -7.38
C PHE A 110 54.65 -6.87 -7.40
N PRO A 111 55.48 -5.87 -7.10
CA PRO A 111 55.42 -5.06 -5.89
C PRO A 111 55.48 -3.57 -6.29
N LEU A 112 55.91 -2.67 -5.38
CA LEU A 112 56.34 -1.29 -5.68
C LEU A 112 55.26 -0.39 -6.30
N PHE A 113 54.50 0.33 -5.48
CA PHE A 113 54.26 1.76 -5.72
C PHE A 113 53.70 2.42 -4.44
N HIS A 114 54.61 3.17 -3.79
CA HIS A 114 54.45 4.16 -2.72
C HIS A 114 53.79 3.74 -1.39
#